data_AF-A0A0E0DEW4-F1
#
_entry.id   AF-A0A0E0DEW4-F1
#
_cell.length_a   1.000
_cell.length_b   1.000
_cell.length_c   1.000
_cell.angle_alpha   90.00
_cell.angle_beta   90.00
_cell.angle_gamma   90.00
#
_symmetry.space_group_name_H-M   'P 1'
#
loop_
_entity.id
_entity.type
_entity.pdbx_description
1 polymer ?
#
loop_
_entity_poly.entity_id
_entity_poly.type
_entity_poly.pdbx_seq_one_letter_code
_entity_poly.pdbx_strand_id
1 'polypeptide(L)'
;MNTAVLLLLLLALPVLPASCAPLRSFRLELASVDASAADAANLTEHELLRRAIQRSRYRLAGIGMVASARKAVVAETPIMPAGGEYLVKLGIGTPPYKFTAAIDTASDLIWTQCQPCTGCYHQVDPMFNPRVSSTYAALPCSSDTCDELDVHRCGHDDDESCQYTYTYSGNATTEGTLAVDKLVIGEDAFRGVAFGCSTSSTGGAPPPQASGVVGLGRGPLSLVSQLSVRRFAYCLPSPASRIPGKLVLGADADAARNATNRIAVPMRRDPRYPSYYYLNLDGLLIGDRTMSLRPTTTTTTATAPTPSPNATAVAVGGANRYGMIIDIASTITFLEASLYDELVNDLEVEIRLPRGTGSSLGLDLCFILPDGVAFDRVYVPAVALAFDGRWLRLDKARLFAEDRESGMMCLMVGRAEAGSVSILGNFQQQNMQVLYNLRRGRVTFVQSPCGALR
;
A
#
# COMPACT_ATOMS: atom_id res chain seq x y z
N MET A 1 -50.99 -40.58 53.69
CA MET A 1 -51.19 -39.29 52.98
C MET A 1 -49.83 -38.69 52.66
N ASN A 2 -49.73 -38.09 51.47
CA ASN A 2 -48.62 -37.29 50.92
C ASN A 2 -47.55 -38.02 50.07
N THR A 3 -47.93 -38.31 48.83
CA THR A 3 -47.03 -38.34 47.67
C THR A 3 -46.72 -36.90 47.24
N ALA A 4 -45.44 -36.48 47.31
CA ALA A 4 -44.99 -35.20 46.77
C ALA A 4 -44.59 -35.36 45.29
N VAL A 5 -45.31 -34.68 44.40
CA VAL A 5 -44.99 -34.57 42.98
C VAL A 5 -44.07 -33.36 42.79
N LEU A 6 -42.84 -33.60 42.33
CA LEU A 6 -41.87 -32.56 42.00
C LEU A 6 -42.14 -32.05 40.57
N LEU A 7 -42.73 -30.86 40.44
CA LEU A 7 -42.95 -30.20 39.15
C LEU A 7 -41.66 -29.50 38.71
N LEU A 8 -40.99 -30.01 37.67
CA LEU A 8 -39.90 -29.33 36.97
C LEU A 8 -40.47 -28.28 36.01
N LEU A 9 -40.36 -27.00 36.38
CA LEU A 9 -40.64 -25.86 35.51
C LEU A 9 -39.47 -25.66 34.52
N LEU A 10 -39.64 -26.17 33.30
CA LEU A 10 -38.78 -25.82 32.16
C LEU A 10 -39.11 -24.39 31.70
N LEU A 11 -38.32 -23.42 32.14
CA LEU A 11 -38.33 -22.06 31.58
C LEU A 11 -37.77 -22.11 30.15
N ALA A 12 -38.66 -22.17 29.16
CA ALA A 12 -38.30 -21.93 27.77
C ALA A 12 -37.97 -20.44 27.59
N LEU A 13 -36.69 -20.09 27.68
CA LEU A 13 -36.20 -18.78 27.24
C LEU A 13 -36.44 -18.64 25.73
N PRO A 14 -37.12 -17.59 25.26
CA PRO A 14 -37.25 -17.36 23.83
C PRO A 14 -35.86 -17.05 23.28
N VAL A 15 -35.32 -17.96 22.47
CA VAL A 15 -34.15 -17.70 21.64
C VAL A 15 -34.61 -16.71 20.58
N LEU A 16 -34.48 -15.41 20.87
CA LEU A 16 -34.58 -14.37 19.87
C LEU A 16 -33.52 -14.70 18.80
N PRO A 17 -33.90 -14.84 17.52
CA PRO A 17 -32.90 -14.99 16.47
C PRO A 17 -31.99 -13.77 16.56
N ALA A 18 -30.69 -14.01 16.74
CA ALA A 18 -29.69 -12.97 16.63
C ALA A 18 -29.91 -12.32 15.26
N SER A 19 -30.49 -11.12 15.24
CA SER A 19 -30.61 -10.31 14.04
C SER A 19 -29.19 -10.07 13.57
N CYS A 20 -28.77 -10.84 12.58
CA CYS A 20 -27.49 -10.66 11.93
C CYS A 20 -27.62 -9.33 11.21
N ALA A 21 -27.07 -8.26 11.81
CA ALA A 21 -27.03 -6.96 11.16
C ALA A 21 -26.52 -7.17 9.73
N PRO A 22 -27.17 -6.58 8.71
CA PRO A 22 -26.79 -6.79 7.32
C PRO A 22 -25.31 -6.47 7.19
N LEU A 23 -24.58 -7.41 6.60
CA LEU A 23 -23.15 -7.27 6.35
C LEU A 23 -22.95 -6.04 5.45
N ARG A 24 -22.46 -4.94 6.02
CA ARG A 24 -22.26 -3.69 5.28
C ARG A 24 -21.06 -3.79 4.33
N SER A 25 -21.21 -3.15 3.18
CA SER A 25 -20.17 -3.01 2.17
C SER A 25 -20.17 -1.60 1.62
N PHE A 26 -18.99 -1.03 1.40
CA PHE A 26 -18.82 0.30 0.84
C PHE A 26 -17.98 0.19 -0.43
N ARG A 27 -18.38 0.92 -1.47
CA ARG A 27 -17.71 0.90 -2.78
C ARG A 27 -17.22 2.30 -3.09
N LEU A 28 -15.94 2.41 -3.43
CA LEU A 28 -15.33 3.63 -3.91
C LEU A 28 -14.73 3.39 -5.29
N GLU A 29 -14.84 4.38 -6.15
CA GLU A 29 -14.10 4.39 -7.42
C GLU A 29 -12.66 4.84 -7.17
N LEU A 30 -11.72 4.19 -7.86
CA LEU A 30 -10.33 4.58 -7.89
C LEU A 30 -10.02 5.22 -9.23
N ALA A 31 -9.68 6.51 -9.19
CA ALA A 31 -9.16 7.20 -10.37
C ALA A 31 -7.64 7.17 -10.33
N SER A 32 -6.98 6.93 -11.47
CA SER A 32 -5.56 7.25 -11.56
C SER A 32 -5.38 8.77 -11.44
N VAL A 33 -4.25 9.21 -10.89
CA VAL A 33 -3.93 10.63 -10.74
C VAL A 33 -4.14 11.39 -12.05
N ASP A 34 -3.56 10.88 -13.13
CA ASP A 34 -3.66 11.55 -14.41
C ASP A 34 -5.08 11.47 -14.99
N ALA A 35 -5.87 10.42 -14.77
CA ALA A 35 -7.28 10.39 -15.20
C ALA A 35 -8.15 11.46 -14.51
N SER A 36 -7.74 11.94 -13.35
CA SER A 36 -8.41 13.03 -12.63
C SER A 36 -7.92 14.43 -13.03
N ALA A 37 -6.91 14.53 -13.90
CA ALA A 37 -6.37 15.78 -14.39
C ALA A 37 -7.18 16.34 -15.58
N ALA A 38 -7.27 17.67 -15.71
CA ALA A 38 -8.02 18.30 -16.79
C ALA A 38 -7.38 18.07 -18.18
N ASP A 39 -6.07 17.83 -18.25
CA ASP A 39 -5.28 17.57 -19.46
C ASP A 39 -5.17 16.08 -19.80
N ALA A 40 -5.74 15.19 -18.98
CA ALA A 40 -5.60 13.74 -19.11
C ALA A 40 -5.87 13.21 -20.53
N ALA A 41 -6.88 13.76 -21.19
CA ALA A 41 -7.33 13.34 -22.51
C ALA A 41 -6.30 13.63 -23.62
N ASN A 42 -5.32 14.49 -23.37
CA ASN A 42 -4.32 14.91 -24.34
C ASN A 42 -2.98 14.17 -24.17
N LEU A 43 -2.84 13.32 -23.15
CA LEU A 43 -1.60 12.61 -22.86
C LEU A 43 -1.59 11.23 -23.50
N THR A 44 -0.45 10.86 -24.06
CA THR A 44 -0.18 9.51 -24.54
C THR A 44 0.04 8.54 -23.37
N GLU A 45 -0.18 7.25 -23.61
CA GLU A 45 0.13 6.20 -22.61
C GLU A 45 1.58 6.26 -22.11
N HIS A 46 2.51 6.60 -23.00
CA HIS A 46 3.92 6.75 -22.66
C HIS A 46 4.15 7.90 -21.68
N GLU A 47 3.55 9.07 -21.92
CA GLU A 47 3.65 10.23 -21.01
C GLU A 47 2.99 9.95 -19.66
N LEU A 48 1.82 9.31 -19.65
CA LEU A 48 1.13 8.89 -18.42
C LEU A 48 2.02 7.97 -17.59
N LEU A 49 2.64 6.97 -18.24
CA LEU A 49 3.54 6.05 -17.58
C LEU A 49 4.81 6.74 -17.05
N ARG A 50 5.41 7.62 -17.86
CA ARG A 50 6.58 8.40 -17.46
C ARG A 50 6.30 9.24 -16.22
N ARG A 51 5.16 9.94 -16.19
CA ARG A 51 4.73 10.73 -15.02
C ARG A 51 4.56 9.85 -13.77
N ALA A 52 3.93 8.68 -13.91
CA ALA A 52 3.75 7.73 -12.80
C ALA A 52 5.07 7.13 -12.28
N ILE A 53 6.02 6.81 -13.17
CA ILE A 53 7.34 6.30 -12.76
C ILE A 53 8.13 7.41 -12.04
N GLN A 54 8.12 8.63 -12.57
CA GLN A 54 8.82 9.77 -11.95
C GLN A 54 8.36 9.98 -10.51
N ARG A 55 7.05 9.95 -10.27
CA ARG A 55 6.46 10.00 -8.92
C ARG A 55 7.01 8.90 -8.00
N SER A 56 7.05 7.65 -8.47
CA SER A 56 7.54 6.52 -7.67
C SER A 56 9.06 6.47 -7.43
N ARG A 57 9.91 7.15 -8.21
CA ARG A 57 11.37 7.04 -8.04
C ARG A 57 11.91 7.87 -6.90
N TYR A 58 11.22 8.94 -6.50
CA TYR A 58 11.60 9.71 -5.31
C TYR A 58 11.49 8.86 -4.02
N ARG A 59 10.75 7.73 -4.07
CA ARG A 59 10.34 6.85 -2.96
C ARG A 59 11.43 6.03 -2.25
N LEU A 60 12.50 5.67 -2.95
CA LEU A 60 13.46 4.67 -2.48
C LEU A 60 14.53 5.18 -1.50
N ALA A 61 14.81 6.48 -1.48
CA ALA A 61 15.94 7.07 -0.75
C ALA A 61 15.79 7.06 0.79
N GLY A 62 14.80 6.36 1.36
CA GLY A 62 14.44 6.43 2.78
C GLY A 62 14.26 5.08 3.50
N ILE A 63 14.64 3.95 2.87
CA ILE A 63 14.44 2.61 3.45
C ILE A 63 15.75 2.05 4.08
N GLY A 64 16.92 2.61 3.74
CA GLY A 64 18.23 2.05 4.10
C GLY A 64 18.86 2.41 5.46
N MET A 65 18.18 3.05 6.42
CA MET A 65 18.86 3.61 7.63
C MET A 65 18.29 3.19 8.99
N VAL A 66 17.98 1.90 9.22
CA VAL A 66 17.73 1.40 10.60
C VAL A 66 18.39 0.04 10.84
N ALA A 67 19.72 0.02 10.81
CA ALA A 67 20.51 -1.10 11.31
C ALA A 67 21.58 -0.59 12.27
N SER A 68 21.18 0.13 13.34
CA SER A 68 21.88 0.23 14.63
C SER A 68 21.47 1.50 15.38
N ALA A 69 20.49 1.44 16.27
CA ALA A 69 20.46 2.25 17.48
C ALA A 69 19.47 1.67 18.49
N ARG A 70 19.99 1.16 19.62
CA ARG A 70 19.18 0.97 20.82
C ARG A 70 18.89 2.36 21.39
N LYS A 71 17.60 2.65 21.65
CA LYS A 71 17.11 3.86 22.35
C LYS A 71 17.65 5.18 21.75
N ALA A 72 17.18 5.52 20.56
CA ALA A 72 17.19 6.87 20.05
C ALA A 72 15.97 7.07 19.15
N VAL A 73 15.28 8.20 19.34
CA VAL A 73 14.22 8.72 18.47
C VAL A 73 14.76 8.80 17.05
N VAL A 74 14.39 7.85 16.18
CA VAL A 74 14.70 7.86 14.74
C VAL A 74 13.58 7.13 14.03
N ALA A 75 12.99 7.83 13.06
CA ALA A 75 11.89 7.45 12.21
C ALA A 75 11.96 5.99 11.71
N GLU A 76 10.98 5.19 12.14
CA GLU A 76 10.51 4.03 11.40
C GLU A 76 9.55 4.56 10.33
N THR A 77 9.82 4.32 9.05
CA THR A 77 9.31 5.12 7.93
C THR A 77 8.12 4.47 7.20
N PRO A 78 6.89 5.00 7.31
CA PRO A 78 5.83 4.89 6.29
C PRO A 78 6.27 5.58 5.00
N ILE A 79 5.86 5.09 3.85
CA ILE A 79 6.45 5.47 2.56
C ILE A 79 5.64 6.60 1.90
N MET A 80 6.29 7.69 1.44
CA MET A 80 5.83 8.59 0.34
C MET A 80 6.63 9.91 0.26
N PRO A 81 7.51 10.06 -0.73
CA PRO A 81 7.93 11.35 -1.26
C PRO A 81 7.50 11.41 -2.73
N ALA A 82 6.44 12.17 -3.01
CA ALA A 82 5.89 12.40 -4.36
C ALA A 82 5.10 11.26 -5.04
N GLY A 83 4.08 10.73 -4.37
CA GLY A 83 2.75 10.55 -4.99
C GLY A 83 2.19 9.13 -5.12
N GLY A 84 1.06 8.89 -4.47
CA GLY A 84 0.22 7.71 -4.69
C GLY A 84 -0.56 7.84 -5.99
N GLU A 85 -0.72 6.73 -6.72
CA GLU A 85 -1.24 6.78 -8.10
C GLU A 85 -2.72 6.60 -8.25
N TYR A 86 -3.38 6.18 -7.18
CA TYR A 86 -4.81 5.97 -7.17
C TYR A 86 -5.44 6.84 -6.10
N LEU A 87 -6.49 7.55 -6.52
CA LEU A 87 -7.18 8.54 -5.72
C LEU A 87 -8.60 8.04 -5.42
N VAL A 88 -9.06 8.33 -4.21
CA VAL A 88 -10.45 8.17 -3.79
C VAL A 88 -11.06 9.53 -3.49
N LYS A 89 -12.37 9.65 -3.72
CA LYS A 89 -13.15 10.81 -3.28
C LYS A 89 -13.99 10.45 -2.06
N LEU A 90 -13.84 11.24 -1.00
CA LEU A 90 -14.49 11.05 0.29
C LEU A 90 -15.15 12.36 0.71
N GLY A 91 -15.97 12.31 1.76
CA GLY A 91 -16.46 13.51 2.45
C GLY A 91 -16.00 13.54 3.90
N ILE A 92 -15.78 14.72 4.45
CA ILE A 92 -15.53 14.94 5.88
C ILE A 92 -16.38 16.12 6.38
N GLY A 93 -16.87 16.07 7.61
CA GLY A 93 -17.57 17.19 8.22
C GLY A 93 -19.09 17.23 8.05
N THR A 94 -19.68 18.24 8.69
CA THR A 94 -21.12 18.55 8.62
C THR A 94 -21.35 20.05 8.36
N PRO A 95 -21.79 20.44 7.15
CA PRO A 95 -22.13 19.60 5.99
C PRO A 95 -20.91 18.88 5.38
N PRO A 96 -21.11 17.78 4.62
CA PRO A 96 -19.98 17.03 4.05
C PRO A 96 -19.15 17.87 3.08
N TYR A 97 -17.88 18.08 3.44
CA TYR A 97 -16.84 18.65 2.61
C TYR A 97 -16.17 17.53 1.80
N LYS A 98 -16.28 17.56 0.47
CA LYS A 98 -15.69 16.54 -0.40
C LYS A 98 -14.22 16.82 -0.65
N PHE A 99 -13.37 15.82 -0.46
CA PHE A 99 -11.94 15.89 -0.75
C PHE A 99 -11.47 14.64 -1.49
N THR A 100 -10.47 14.81 -2.32
CA THR A 100 -9.80 13.74 -3.06
C THR A 100 -8.47 13.41 -2.37
N ALA A 101 -8.18 12.14 -2.12
CA ALA A 101 -6.98 11.71 -1.41
C ALA A 101 -6.33 10.50 -2.06
N ALA A 102 -5.01 10.42 -1.94
CA ALA A 102 -4.26 9.23 -2.34
C ALA A 102 -4.52 8.09 -1.35
N ILE A 103 -4.67 6.87 -1.84
CA ILE A 103 -4.76 5.69 -0.97
C ILE A 103 -3.40 5.05 -0.77
N ASP A 104 -3.14 4.60 0.45
CA ASP A 104 -1.85 4.08 0.85
C ASP A 104 -2.04 2.86 1.76
N THR A 105 -1.56 1.68 1.34
CA THR A 105 -1.66 0.44 2.14
C THR A 105 -0.48 0.25 3.09
N ALA A 106 0.48 1.18 3.10
CA ALA A 106 1.66 1.20 3.94
C ALA A 106 1.70 2.43 4.87
N SER A 107 0.56 3.07 5.15
CA SER A 107 0.42 4.05 6.24
C SER A 107 -0.95 3.96 6.90
N ASP A 108 -1.06 4.58 8.07
CA ASP A 108 -2.28 4.55 8.89
C ASP A 108 -3.05 5.87 8.85
N LEU A 109 -2.39 7.00 9.00
CA LEU A 109 -3.09 8.27 9.19
C LEU A 109 -3.96 8.65 7.97
N ILE A 110 -5.25 8.89 8.22
CA ILE A 110 -6.10 9.66 7.30
C ILE A 110 -5.83 11.14 7.56
N TRP A 111 -5.49 11.92 6.53
CA TRP A 111 -5.31 13.37 6.70
C TRP A 111 -5.66 14.15 5.42
N THR A 112 -5.93 15.44 5.59
CA THR A 112 -6.15 16.41 4.51
C THR A 112 -5.60 17.77 4.91
N GLN A 113 -5.22 18.62 3.94
CA GLN A 113 -4.79 19.98 4.24
C GLN A 113 -5.98 20.84 4.72
N CYS A 114 -5.71 21.59 5.79
CA CYS A 114 -6.67 22.38 6.54
C CYS A 114 -6.29 23.87 6.59
N GLN A 115 -7.29 24.73 6.81
CA GLN A 115 -7.08 26.15 7.07
C GLN A 115 -6.89 26.44 8.57
N PRO A 116 -5.99 27.38 8.94
CA PRO A 116 -5.00 28.04 8.07
C PRO A 116 -3.85 27.07 7.75
N CYS A 117 -3.33 27.14 6.53
CA CYS A 117 -2.10 26.42 6.18
C CYS A 117 -0.92 27.37 6.00
N THR A 118 0.20 27.06 6.66
CA THR A 118 1.43 27.86 6.67
C THR A 118 2.52 27.28 5.76
N GLY A 119 2.46 25.97 5.47
CA GLY A 119 3.48 25.25 4.69
C GLY A 119 2.91 24.15 3.80
N CYS A 120 1.83 24.42 3.07
CA CYS A 120 1.16 23.44 2.22
C CYS A 120 1.65 23.48 0.77
N TYR A 121 1.56 22.33 0.10
CA TYR A 121 1.62 22.28 -1.35
C TYR A 121 0.29 22.73 -1.97
N HIS A 122 0.34 23.12 -3.25
CA HIS A 122 -0.84 23.49 -4.01
C HIS A 122 -1.70 22.25 -4.33
N GLN A 123 -2.98 22.31 -3.99
CA GLN A 123 -3.97 21.26 -4.28
C GLN A 123 -5.13 21.79 -5.13
N VAL A 124 -5.82 20.89 -5.84
CA VAL A 124 -6.95 21.21 -6.73
C VAL A 124 -8.24 21.44 -5.95
N ASP A 125 -8.62 20.51 -5.06
CA ASP A 125 -9.77 20.73 -4.18
C ASP A 125 -9.40 21.83 -3.16
N PRO A 126 -10.36 22.66 -2.67
CA PRO A 126 -10.06 23.65 -1.64
C PRO A 126 -9.48 23.04 -0.36
N MET A 127 -8.88 23.83 0.52
CA MET A 127 -8.47 23.33 1.84
C MET A 127 -9.70 23.21 2.75
N PHE A 128 -9.74 22.18 3.62
CA PHE A 128 -10.82 22.01 4.58
C PHE A 128 -10.76 23.10 5.65
N ASN A 129 -11.87 23.78 5.91
CA ASN A 129 -11.97 24.71 7.03
C ASN A 129 -12.64 24.02 8.22
N PRO A 130 -11.90 23.66 9.28
CA PRO A 130 -12.50 22.94 10.41
C PRO A 130 -13.62 23.72 11.10
N ARG A 131 -13.60 25.06 11.04
CA ARG A 131 -14.61 25.93 11.67
C ARG A 131 -15.99 25.85 11.05
N VAL A 132 -16.11 25.37 9.80
CA VAL A 132 -17.41 25.28 9.12
C VAL A 132 -18.11 23.94 9.36
N SER A 133 -17.42 22.97 9.96
CA SER A 133 -17.98 21.68 10.30
C SER A 133 -18.55 21.68 11.71
N SER A 134 -19.86 21.47 11.83
CA SER A 134 -20.54 21.35 13.12
C SER A 134 -20.23 20.07 13.89
N THR A 135 -19.50 19.12 13.29
CA THR A 135 -19.11 17.85 13.91
C THR A 135 -17.60 17.72 14.12
N TYR A 136 -16.83 18.75 13.77
CA TYR A 136 -15.40 18.79 14.02
C TYR A 136 -15.12 18.97 15.51
N ALA A 137 -14.19 18.17 16.04
CA ALA A 137 -13.61 18.39 17.35
C ALA A 137 -12.12 18.03 17.33
N ALA A 138 -11.27 18.94 17.80
CA ALA A 138 -9.87 18.61 18.05
C ALA A 138 -9.78 17.56 19.18
N LEU A 139 -8.91 16.58 19.03
CA LEU A 139 -8.67 15.60 20.09
C LEU A 139 -7.74 16.20 21.14
N PRO A 140 -8.07 16.07 22.44
CA PRO A 140 -7.16 16.48 23.50
C PRO A 140 -5.98 15.51 23.59
N CYS A 141 -4.89 15.96 24.20
CA CYS A 141 -3.71 15.14 24.44
C CYS A 141 -3.95 13.93 25.33
N SER A 142 -4.90 14.02 26.27
CA SER A 142 -5.33 12.89 27.10
C SER A 142 -6.05 11.76 26.34
N SER A 143 -6.34 11.93 25.05
CA SER A 143 -6.98 10.89 24.24
C SER A 143 -6.00 9.77 23.90
N ASP A 144 -6.37 8.51 24.17
CA ASP A 144 -5.62 7.31 23.73
C ASP A 144 -5.28 7.35 22.22
N THR A 145 -6.17 7.89 21.39
CA THR A 145 -5.92 8.07 19.94
C THR A 145 -4.71 8.98 19.62
N CYS A 146 -4.33 9.90 20.50
CA CYS A 146 -3.14 10.74 20.33
C CYS A 146 -1.85 9.92 20.50
N ASP A 147 -1.86 8.95 21.42
CA ASP A 147 -0.72 8.04 21.69
C ASP A 147 -0.42 7.08 20.54
N GLU A 148 -1.36 6.93 19.59
CA GLU A 148 -1.17 6.14 18.36
C GLU A 148 -0.26 6.83 17.33
N LEU A 149 0.10 8.11 17.55
CA LEU A 149 1.06 8.85 16.73
C LEU A 149 2.47 8.71 17.31
N ASP A 150 3.42 8.29 16.46
CA ASP A 150 4.83 8.17 16.84
C ASP A 150 5.44 9.49 17.34
N VAL A 151 5.05 10.60 16.71
CA VAL A 151 5.48 11.95 17.08
C VAL A 151 4.26 12.84 17.24
N HIS A 152 3.93 13.09 18.50
CA HIS A 152 2.93 14.07 18.89
C HIS A 152 3.52 15.05 19.90
N ARG A 153 2.92 16.24 19.98
CA ARG A 153 3.25 17.28 20.95
C ARG A 153 1.99 17.70 21.67
N CYS A 154 2.16 17.81 22.97
CA CYS A 154 1.21 18.35 23.92
C CYS A 154 1.86 19.54 24.58
N GLY A 155 1.14 20.64 24.80
CA GLY A 155 1.66 21.71 25.64
C GLY A 155 1.61 21.32 27.11
N HIS A 156 1.42 22.30 27.98
CA HIS A 156 1.53 22.08 29.42
C HIS A 156 0.27 21.47 30.05
N ASP A 157 -0.89 21.58 29.39
CA ASP A 157 -2.17 21.08 29.87
C ASP A 157 -2.68 19.92 29.00
N ASP A 158 -3.16 18.84 29.64
CA ASP A 158 -3.67 17.63 28.97
C ASP A 158 -4.96 17.85 28.16
N ASP A 159 -5.62 18.99 28.38
CA ASP A 159 -6.81 19.46 27.64
C ASP A 159 -6.44 20.16 26.32
N GLU A 160 -5.15 20.45 26.10
CA GLU A 160 -4.70 21.01 24.83
C GLU A 160 -4.85 20.02 23.69
N SER A 161 -5.05 20.56 22.49
CA SER A 161 -5.19 19.77 21.26
C SER A 161 -3.91 19.00 20.94
N CYS A 162 -4.05 17.71 20.62
CA CYS A 162 -2.98 16.84 20.15
C CYS A 162 -2.40 17.35 18.82
N GLN A 163 -1.20 17.91 18.86
CA GLN A 163 -0.46 18.30 17.65
C GLN A 163 0.39 17.12 17.19
N TYR A 164 0.47 16.89 15.88
CA TYR A 164 1.18 15.75 15.32
C TYR A 164 2.19 16.20 14.27
N THR A 165 3.27 15.40 14.14
CA THR A 165 4.13 15.38 12.96
C THR A 165 4.12 13.94 12.46
N TYR A 166 3.61 13.72 11.25
CA TYR A 166 3.62 12.42 10.61
C TYR A 166 4.64 12.44 9.47
N THR A 167 5.63 11.56 9.54
CA THR A 167 6.72 11.51 8.57
C THR A 167 6.53 10.35 7.62
N TYR A 168 6.64 10.65 6.33
CA TYR A 168 6.75 9.69 5.25
C TYR A 168 8.22 9.59 4.78
N SER A 169 8.57 8.51 4.09
CA SER A 169 9.91 8.30 3.55
C SER A 169 10.28 9.38 2.52
N GLY A 170 11.57 9.65 2.36
CA GLY A 170 12.07 10.74 1.51
C GLY A 170 11.82 12.14 2.06
N ASN A 171 11.68 12.26 3.38
CA ASN A 171 11.57 13.50 4.17
C ASN A 171 10.24 14.25 4.02
N ALA A 172 9.24 13.64 3.38
CA ALA A 172 7.91 14.23 3.33
C ALA A 172 7.26 14.17 4.72
N THR A 173 6.59 15.25 5.10
CA THR A 173 5.97 15.39 6.42
C THR A 173 4.62 16.06 6.30
N THR A 174 3.70 15.69 7.16
CA THR A 174 2.46 16.43 7.42
C THR A 174 2.40 16.72 8.91
N GLU A 175 2.10 17.97 9.25
CA GLU A 175 1.99 18.46 10.61
C GLU A 175 0.67 19.18 10.78
N GLY A 176 0.07 19.05 11.96
CA GLY A 176 -1.19 19.72 12.26
C GLY A 176 -1.83 19.19 13.53
N THR A 177 -3.14 19.34 13.60
CA THR A 177 -3.93 18.91 14.77
C THR A 177 -4.63 17.59 14.48
N LEU A 178 -4.51 16.63 15.38
CA LEU A 178 -5.32 15.42 15.33
C LEU A 178 -6.73 15.75 15.81
N ALA A 179 -7.73 15.37 15.02
CA ALA A 179 -9.12 15.72 15.26
C ALA A 179 -10.04 14.55 14.93
N VAL A 180 -11.29 14.63 15.37
CA VAL A 180 -12.38 13.76 14.93
C VAL A 180 -13.40 14.57 14.15
N ASP A 181 -13.99 13.95 13.13
CA ASP A 181 -15.16 14.50 12.46
C ASP A 181 -16.01 13.35 11.86
N LYS A 182 -17.04 13.71 11.10
CA LYS A 182 -17.90 12.79 10.37
C LYS A 182 -17.29 12.48 9.01
N LEU A 183 -16.88 11.24 8.76
CA LEU A 183 -16.48 10.76 7.44
C LEU A 183 -17.71 10.32 6.63
N VAL A 184 -17.73 10.59 5.34
CA VAL A 184 -18.78 10.21 4.39
C VAL A 184 -18.19 9.40 3.24
N ILE A 185 -18.75 8.21 2.99
CA ILE A 185 -18.37 7.32 1.90
C ILE A 185 -19.64 6.98 1.10
N GLY A 186 -19.75 7.50 -0.11
CA GLY A 186 -21.00 7.39 -0.88
C GLY A 186 -22.16 8.05 -0.12
N GLU A 187 -23.16 7.25 0.25
CA GLU A 187 -24.32 7.70 1.03
C GLU A 187 -24.18 7.39 2.54
N ASP A 188 -23.14 6.64 2.93
CA ASP A 188 -22.89 6.25 4.31
C ASP A 188 -22.09 7.33 5.05
N ALA A 189 -22.41 7.49 6.35
CA ALA A 189 -21.72 8.41 7.23
C ALA A 189 -21.25 7.73 8.52
N PHE A 190 -20.02 8.01 8.91
CA PHE A 190 -19.34 7.49 10.09
C PHE A 190 -18.95 8.67 10.99
N ARG A 191 -19.37 8.65 12.24
CA ARG A 191 -19.08 9.73 13.19
C ARG A 191 -17.83 9.40 14.00
N GLY A 192 -17.10 10.43 14.42
CA GLY A 192 -15.96 10.25 15.32
C GLY A 192 -14.77 9.58 14.64
N VAL A 193 -14.61 9.76 13.33
CA VAL A 193 -13.44 9.27 12.60
C VAL A 193 -12.30 10.25 12.85
N ALA A 194 -11.22 9.74 13.44
CA ALA A 194 -9.99 10.46 13.67
C ALA A 194 -9.24 10.70 12.36
N PHE A 195 -8.73 11.91 12.18
CA PHE A 195 -7.95 12.33 11.03
C PHE A 195 -6.98 13.47 11.40
N GLY A 196 -5.91 13.60 10.62
CA GLY A 196 -4.99 14.71 10.69
C GLY A 196 -5.51 15.92 9.92
N CYS A 197 -5.70 17.03 10.62
CA CYS A 197 -6.01 18.33 10.01
C CYS A 197 -4.69 19.08 9.77
N SER A 198 -4.10 18.86 8.60
CA SER A 198 -2.72 19.30 8.29
C SER A 198 -2.64 20.80 8.04
N THR A 199 -1.80 21.51 8.77
CA THR A 199 -1.51 22.94 8.59
C THR A 199 -0.13 23.19 7.97
N SER A 200 0.65 22.13 7.75
CA SER A 200 1.93 22.14 7.05
C SER A 200 2.15 20.76 6.41
N SER A 201 2.45 20.71 5.11
CA SER A 201 2.75 19.47 4.40
C SER A 201 3.93 19.70 3.46
N THR A 202 5.14 19.29 3.86
CA THR A 202 6.41 19.67 3.19
C THR A 202 7.29 18.46 2.89
N GLY A 203 8.45 18.66 2.24
CA GLY A 203 9.44 17.60 2.01
C GLY A 203 9.09 16.58 0.91
N GLY A 204 7.97 16.78 0.23
CA GLY A 204 7.45 15.95 -0.86
C GLY A 204 5.94 16.01 -0.84
N ALA A 205 5.31 16.27 -1.98
CA ALA A 205 3.86 16.46 -2.06
C ALA A 205 3.21 15.28 -2.80
N PRO A 206 2.07 14.74 -2.32
CA PRO A 206 1.14 14.05 -3.20
C PRO A 206 0.89 14.87 -4.48
N PRO A 207 0.45 14.24 -5.58
CA PRO A 207 0.09 14.98 -6.77
C PRO A 207 -0.98 16.04 -6.44
N PRO A 208 -1.04 17.19 -7.12
CA PRO A 208 -1.97 18.29 -6.77
C PRO A 208 -3.44 17.87 -6.70
N GLN A 209 -3.83 16.80 -7.38
CA GLN A 209 -5.16 16.21 -7.36
C GLN A 209 -5.50 15.54 -6.01
N ALA A 210 -4.50 15.22 -5.18
CA ALA A 210 -4.65 14.67 -3.84
C ALA A 210 -4.48 15.77 -2.79
N SER A 211 -5.53 16.01 -2.01
CA SER A 211 -5.54 16.96 -0.88
C SER A 211 -4.99 16.37 0.42
N GLY A 212 -4.60 15.09 0.38
CA GLY A 212 -4.06 14.34 1.50
C GLY A 212 -3.99 12.84 1.20
N VAL A 213 -3.92 12.03 2.25
CA VAL A 213 -3.75 10.56 2.17
C VAL A 213 -4.78 9.86 3.04
N VAL A 214 -5.21 8.68 2.58
CA VAL A 214 -6.07 7.75 3.33
C VAL A 214 -5.28 6.47 3.56
N GLY A 215 -4.80 6.32 4.79
CA GLY A 215 -4.12 5.10 5.23
C GLY A 215 -5.06 3.90 5.32
N LEU A 216 -4.64 2.80 4.70
CA LEU A 216 -5.30 1.49 4.72
C LEU A 216 -4.46 0.45 5.48
N GLY A 217 -3.42 0.89 6.20
CA GLY A 217 -2.56 0.05 7.04
C GLY A 217 -3.31 -0.63 8.19
N ARG A 218 -2.58 -1.33 9.04
CA ARG A 218 -3.16 -2.16 10.12
C ARG A 218 -3.17 -1.44 11.47
N GLY A 219 -2.64 -0.23 11.55
CA GLY A 219 -2.62 0.57 12.76
C GLY A 219 -4.00 1.18 13.08
N PRO A 220 -4.19 1.69 14.30
CA PRO A 220 -5.50 2.12 14.77
C PRO A 220 -6.05 3.36 14.06
N LEU A 221 -5.17 4.23 13.55
CA LEU A 221 -5.53 5.44 12.80
C LEU A 221 -5.97 5.17 11.36
N SER A 222 -5.86 3.93 10.86
CA SER A 222 -6.25 3.59 9.49
C SER A 222 -7.75 3.54 9.26
N LEU A 223 -8.17 3.82 8.03
CA LEU A 223 -9.58 3.74 7.63
C LEU A 223 -10.16 2.35 7.93
N VAL A 224 -9.39 1.30 7.68
CA VAL A 224 -9.87 -0.07 7.87
C VAL A 224 -10.05 -0.41 9.36
N SER A 225 -9.19 0.12 10.24
CA SER A 225 -9.31 -0.07 11.69
C SER A 225 -10.47 0.74 12.26
N GLN A 226 -10.52 2.03 11.98
CA GLN A 226 -11.55 2.94 12.50
C GLN A 226 -12.96 2.54 12.08
N LEU A 227 -13.13 2.03 10.85
CA LEU A 227 -14.43 1.55 10.35
C LEU A 227 -14.70 0.07 10.66
N SER A 228 -13.82 -0.60 11.43
CA SER A 228 -13.93 -2.03 11.75
C SER A 228 -14.05 -2.93 10.50
N VAL A 229 -13.41 -2.53 9.40
CA VAL A 229 -13.41 -3.25 8.13
C VAL A 229 -12.58 -4.53 8.29
N ARG A 230 -13.24 -5.67 8.16
CA ARG A 230 -12.57 -6.99 8.31
C ARG A 230 -11.95 -7.50 7.02
N ARG A 231 -12.39 -6.96 5.87
CA ARG A 231 -11.90 -7.30 4.54
C ARG A 231 -12.04 -6.09 3.62
N PHE A 232 -11.06 -5.90 2.76
CA PHE A 232 -11.19 -4.98 1.64
C PHE A 232 -10.51 -5.58 0.42
N ALA A 233 -10.94 -5.15 -0.75
CA ALA A 233 -10.29 -5.51 -1.99
C ALA A 233 -10.24 -4.32 -2.92
N TYR A 234 -9.23 -4.29 -3.78
CA TYR A 234 -9.20 -3.35 -4.89
C TYR A 234 -8.90 -4.04 -6.21
N CYS A 235 -9.19 -3.32 -7.29
CA CYS A 235 -8.60 -3.59 -8.60
C CYS A 235 -8.10 -2.29 -9.20
N LEU A 236 -6.83 -2.30 -9.61
CA LEU A 236 -6.13 -1.14 -10.16
C LEU A 236 -6.14 -1.21 -11.69
N PRO A 237 -6.71 -0.20 -12.38
CA PRO A 237 -6.66 -0.14 -13.83
C PRO A 237 -5.27 0.36 -14.27
N SER A 238 -4.86 0.08 -15.51
CA SER A 238 -3.64 0.70 -16.05
C SER A 238 -3.81 2.22 -16.19
N PRO A 239 -2.73 3.03 -16.18
CA PRO A 239 -2.82 4.48 -16.36
C PRO A 239 -3.58 4.91 -17.62
N ALA A 240 -3.50 4.12 -18.70
CA ALA A 240 -4.21 4.37 -19.96
C ALA A 240 -5.67 3.88 -19.99
N SER A 241 -6.12 3.15 -18.97
CA SER A 241 -7.48 2.63 -18.90
C SER A 241 -8.49 3.77 -18.69
N ARG A 242 -9.58 3.73 -19.45
CA ARG A 242 -10.74 4.61 -19.25
C ARG A 242 -11.75 4.07 -18.24
N ILE A 243 -11.57 2.83 -17.81
CA ILE A 243 -12.41 2.21 -16.78
C ILE A 243 -11.78 2.53 -15.42
N PRO A 244 -12.51 3.17 -14.49
CA PRO A 244 -12.00 3.44 -13.16
C PRO A 244 -11.77 2.12 -12.40
N GLY A 245 -10.82 2.17 -11.48
CA GLY A 245 -10.63 1.10 -10.52
C GLY A 245 -11.73 1.09 -9.47
N LYS A 246 -11.64 0.13 -8.57
CA LYS A 246 -12.58 0.01 -7.46
C LYS A 246 -11.85 -0.34 -6.18
N LEU A 247 -12.30 0.24 -5.07
CA LEU A 247 -11.99 -0.18 -3.72
C LEU A 247 -13.30 -0.58 -3.04
N VAL A 248 -13.37 -1.82 -2.58
CA VAL A 248 -14.53 -2.39 -1.90
C VAL A 248 -14.14 -2.71 -0.47
N LEU A 249 -14.83 -2.08 0.49
CA LEU A 249 -14.66 -2.31 1.92
C LEU A 249 -15.82 -3.18 2.42
N GLY A 250 -15.53 -4.16 3.27
CA GLY A 250 -16.55 -4.96 3.94
C GLY A 250 -16.86 -6.29 3.22
N ALA A 251 -18.12 -6.72 3.29
CA ALA A 251 -18.47 -8.09 2.95
C ALA A 251 -18.38 -8.44 1.46
N ASP A 252 -18.61 -7.47 0.59
CA ASP A 252 -18.57 -7.65 -0.87
C ASP A 252 -17.14 -7.66 -1.44
N ALA A 253 -16.13 -7.47 -0.60
CA ALA A 253 -14.73 -7.44 -1.04
C ALA A 253 -14.27 -8.75 -1.71
N ASP A 254 -14.85 -9.92 -1.36
CA ASP A 254 -14.50 -11.21 -1.97
C ASP A 254 -15.40 -11.54 -3.18
N ALA A 255 -15.49 -10.61 -4.13
CA ALA A 255 -16.31 -10.76 -5.34
C ALA A 255 -15.86 -11.97 -6.19
N ALA A 256 -14.56 -12.24 -6.24
CA ALA A 256 -13.98 -13.37 -6.95
C ALA A 256 -13.84 -14.66 -6.11
N ARG A 257 -14.66 -14.86 -5.05
CA ARG A 257 -14.58 -16.04 -4.17
C ARG A 257 -14.58 -17.39 -4.90
N ASN A 258 -15.26 -17.45 -6.04
CA ASN A 258 -15.41 -18.66 -6.86
C ASN A 258 -14.37 -18.77 -7.99
N ALA A 259 -13.43 -17.83 -8.11
CA ALA A 259 -12.38 -17.90 -9.12
C ALA A 259 -11.45 -19.09 -8.83
N THR A 260 -11.04 -19.80 -9.87
CA THR A 260 -10.17 -20.99 -9.77
C THR A 260 -8.69 -20.64 -9.68
N ASN A 261 -8.29 -19.46 -10.16
CA ASN A 261 -6.91 -18.96 -10.20
C ASN A 261 -6.51 -18.13 -8.95
N ARG A 262 -7.09 -18.43 -7.78
CA ARG A 262 -6.84 -17.67 -6.55
C ARG A 262 -5.51 -18.03 -5.91
N ILE A 263 -4.69 -17.03 -5.61
CA ILE A 263 -3.41 -17.20 -4.93
C ILE A 263 -3.49 -16.56 -3.55
N ALA A 264 -3.78 -17.36 -2.53
CA ALA A 264 -3.98 -16.87 -1.17
C ALA A 264 -2.71 -17.00 -0.32
N VAL A 265 -2.02 -15.89 -0.08
CA VAL A 265 -0.75 -15.81 0.67
C VAL A 265 -1.01 -15.39 2.12
N PRO A 266 -0.42 -16.07 3.13
CA PRO A 266 -0.45 -15.60 4.51
C PRO A 266 0.26 -14.25 4.67
N MET A 267 -0.39 -13.32 5.36
CA MET A 267 0.28 -12.09 5.80
C MET A 267 1.04 -12.39 7.09
N ARG A 268 2.30 -11.96 7.15
CA ARG A 268 3.11 -12.02 8.37
C ARG A 268 2.94 -10.73 9.17
N ARG A 269 3.39 -10.77 10.41
CA ARG A 269 3.60 -9.57 11.22
C ARG A 269 5.10 -9.44 11.37
N ASP A 270 5.63 -8.29 10.98
CA ASP A 270 6.96 -7.89 11.38
C ASP A 270 6.79 -6.98 12.60
N PRO A 271 7.31 -7.33 13.78
CA PRO A 271 7.22 -6.45 14.95
C PRO A 271 7.84 -5.08 14.74
N ARG A 272 8.78 -4.95 13.80
CA ARG A 272 9.39 -3.67 13.40
C ARG A 272 8.44 -2.82 12.54
N TYR A 273 7.48 -3.46 11.88
CA TYR A 273 6.55 -2.82 10.96
C TYR A 273 5.13 -3.37 11.14
N PRO A 274 4.51 -3.16 12.32
CA PRO A 274 3.25 -3.83 12.68
C PRO A 274 2.07 -3.41 11.80
N SER A 275 2.14 -2.19 11.24
CA SER A 275 1.11 -1.64 10.36
C SER A 275 1.11 -2.27 8.96
N TYR A 276 2.26 -2.72 8.46
CA TYR A 276 2.36 -3.13 7.06
C TYR A 276 1.72 -4.50 6.78
N TYR A 277 1.22 -4.61 5.54
CA TYR A 277 0.86 -5.89 4.95
C TYR A 277 2.11 -6.56 4.41
N TYR A 278 2.75 -7.32 5.29
CA TYR A 278 4.00 -8.00 5.00
C TYR A 278 3.77 -9.42 4.50
N LEU A 279 4.46 -9.80 3.43
CA LEU A 279 4.51 -11.15 2.86
C LEU A 279 5.92 -11.71 3.00
N ASN A 280 6.01 -13.02 3.25
CA ASN A 280 7.27 -13.74 3.20
C ASN A 280 7.66 -13.98 1.73
N LEU A 281 8.63 -13.22 1.20
CA LEU A 281 9.17 -13.40 -0.15
C LEU A 281 10.37 -14.36 -0.10
N ASP A 282 10.16 -15.57 -0.63
CA ASP A 282 11.17 -16.64 -0.65
C ASP A 282 12.17 -16.47 -1.80
N GLY A 283 11.74 -15.87 -2.92
CA GLY A 283 12.56 -15.66 -4.10
C GLY A 283 11.74 -15.48 -5.38
N LEU A 284 12.41 -15.67 -6.52
CA LEU A 284 11.84 -15.53 -7.87
C LEU A 284 11.94 -16.85 -8.64
N LEU A 285 11.02 -17.08 -9.56
CA LEU A 285 11.14 -18.10 -10.61
C LEU A 285 11.09 -17.41 -11.97
N ILE A 286 12.01 -17.74 -12.87
CA ILE A 286 12.14 -17.12 -14.19
C ILE A 286 12.11 -18.21 -15.27
N GLY A 287 11.16 -18.09 -16.21
CA GLY A 287 10.92 -19.08 -17.25
C GLY A 287 10.47 -20.44 -16.72
N ASP A 288 10.86 -21.51 -17.41
CA ASP A 288 10.56 -22.90 -17.02
C ASP A 288 11.62 -23.50 -16.09
N ARG A 289 12.56 -22.70 -15.59
CA ARG A 289 13.51 -23.15 -14.57
C ARG A 289 12.73 -23.44 -13.29
N THR A 290 12.46 -24.72 -13.04
CA THR A 290 12.03 -25.19 -11.72
C THR A 290 13.05 -24.71 -10.72
N MET A 291 12.55 -23.96 -9.74
CA MET A 291 13.27 -23.48 -8.57
C MET A 291 14.34 -24.51 -8.15
N SER A 292 15.61 -24.23 -8.48
CA SER A 292 16.67 -24.68 -7.58
C SER A 292 16.56 -23.71 -6.42
N LEU A 293 15.55 -23.91 -5.56
CA LEU A 293 15.72 -23.61 -4.15
C LEU A 293 17.00 -24.33 -3.83
N ARG A 294 18.14 -23.63 -3.82
CA ARG A 294 19.35 -24.23 -3.28
C ARG A 294 18.93 -24.70 -1.90
N PRO A 295 18.84 -26.02 -1.63
CA PRO A 295 18.60 -26.47 -0.28
C PRO A 295 19.90 -26.11 0.39
N THR A 296 19.95 -25.01 1.12
CA THR A 296 21.09 -24.74 1.96
C THR A 296 20.93 -25.61 3.20
N THR A 297 21.32 -26.88 3.04
CA THR A 297 22.24 -27.52 3.97
C THR A 297 23.53 -26.70 4.00
N THR A 298 23.46 -25.49 4.56
CA THR A 298 24.62 -24.80 5.11
C THR A 298 24.26 -24.49 6.54
N THR A 299 24.39 -25.53 7.38
CA THR A 299 25.23 -25.39 8.57
C THR A 299 26.55 -24.81 8.10
N THR A 300 26.64 -23.49 7.97
CA THR A 300 27.91 -22.81 7.71
C THR A 300 28.71 -22.92 9.00
N THR A 301 29.52 -23.98 9.11
CA THR A 301 30.83 -23.90 9.78
C THR A 301 31.78 -23.04 8.93
N ALA A 302 31.33 -21.87 8.49
CA ALA A 302 32.24 -20.82 8.08
C ALA A 302 32.78 -20.23 9.36
N THR A 303 34.08 -20.36 9.56
CA THR A 303 34.86 -19.65 10.56
C THR A 303 34.38 -18.20 10.62
N ALA A 304 33.74 -17.88 11.74
CA ALA A 304 33.29 -16.53 12.05
C ALA A 304 34.47 -15.56 11.86
N PRO A 305 34.29 -14.41 11.20
CA PRO A 305 35.15 -13.28 11.46
C PRO A 305 35.11 -13.04 12.97
N THR A 306 36.27 -12.90 13.59
CA THR A 306 36.42 -12.64 15.01
C THR A 306 35.42 -11.57 15.46
N PRO A 307 34.57 -11.84 16.46
CA PRO A 307 33.51 -10.93 16.84
C PRO A 307 34.15 -9.66 17.40
N SER A 308 33.82 -8.52 16.80
CA SER A 308 33.92 -7.25 17.50
C SER A 308 33.04 -7.35 18.75
N PRO A 309 33.54 -7.06 19.95
CA PRO A 309 32.84 -7.32 21.22
C PRO A 309 31.53 -6.52 21.38
N ASN A 310 31.17 -5.67 20.41
CA ASN A 310 29.96 -4.83 20.44
C ASN A 310 28.96 -5.10 19.30
N ALA A 311 29.11 -6.15 18.49
CA ALA A 311 28.17 -6.46 17.40
C ALA A 311 27.29 -7.67 17.74
N THR A 312 26.08 -7.44 18.25
CA THR A 312 25.04 -8.48 18.34
C THR A 312 24.36 -8.64 16.97
N ALA A 313 24.98 -9.39 16.07
CA ALA A 313 24.34 -9.85 14.84
C ALA A 313 23.34 -10.96 15.19
N VAL A 314 22.03 -10.68 15.11
CA VAL A 314 21.01 -11.72 15.11
C VAL A 314 20.92 -12.27 13.69
N ALA A 315 21.39 -13.50 13.51
CA ALA A 315 21.21 -14.25 12.27
C ALA A 315 19.71 -14.51 12.04
N VAL A 316 19.14 -13.97 10.97
CA VAL A 316 17.86 -14.47 10.43
C VAL A 316 18.19 -15.60 9.45
N GLY A 317 18.37 -16.81 9.99
CA GLY A 317 18.40 -18.04 9.20
C GLY A 317 16.98 -18.61 9.07
N GLY A 318 16.46 -18.72 7.84
CA GLY A 318 15.23 -19.45 7.50
C GLY A 318 14.03 -18.57 7.08
N ALA A 319 13.35 -18.99 5.99
CA ALA A 319 12.02 -18.60 5.50
C ALA A 319 11.60 -17.13 5.71
N ASN A 320 12.40 -16.16 5.23
CA ASN A 320 12.03 -14.77 4.88
C ASN A 320 13.26 -13.93 4.55
N ARG A 321 13.98 -14.32 3.50
CA ARG A 321 15.26 -13.68 3.14
C ARG A 321 15.07 -12.26 2.62
N TYR A 322 14.00 -12.01 1.86
CA TYR A 322 13.85 -10.76 1.12
C TYR A 322 12.74 -9.85 1.67
N GLY A 323 11.68 -10.44 2.25
CA GLY A 323 10.52 -9.70 2.71
C GLY A 323 9.79 -8.96 1.60
N MET A 324 8.49 -8.75 1.74
CA MET A 324 7.78 -7.88 0.80
C MET A 324 6.62 -7.16 1.45
N ILE A 325 6.60 -5.83 1.34
CA ILE A 325 5.44 -4.99 1.66
C ILE A 325 4.57 -4.88 0.42
N ILE A 326 3.25 -4.99 0.56
CA ILE A 326 2.32 -4.67 -0.54
C ILE A 326 1.95 -3.20 -0.42
N ASP A 327 2.32 -2.41 -1.43
CA ASP A 327 2.04 -0.98 -1.41
C ASP A 327 1.57 -0.43 -2.75
N ILE A 328 0.32 0.01 -2.78
CA ILE A 328 -0.32 0.64 -3.93
C ILE A 328 0.13 2.08 -4.18
N ALA A 329 0.70 2.75 -3.18
CA ALA A 329 1.31 4.06 -3.30
C ALA A 329 2.71 3.99 -3.96
N SER A 330 3.23 2.80 -4.28
CA SER A 330 4.40 2.64 -5.15
C SER A 330 3.95 2.36 -6.57
N THR A 331 4.41 3.09 -7.57
CA THR A 331 4.09 2.78 -8.97
C THR A 331 4.74 1.47 -9.40
N ILE A 332 6.04 1.32 -9.19
CA ILE A 332 6.78 0.12 -9.56
C ILE A 332 7.12 -0.73 -8.34
N THR A 333 7.31 -2.03 -8.58
CA THR A 333 7.88 -2.95 -7.60
C THR A 333 9.34 -2.62 -7.38
N PHE A 334 9.78 -2.64 -6.13
CA PHE A 334 11.18 -2.55 -5.77
C PHE A 334 11.62 -3.84 -5.11
N LEU A 335 12.68 -4.46 -5.60
CA LEU A 335 13.20 -5.70 -5.03
C LEU A 335 14.46 -5.43 -4.22
N GLU A 336 14.63 -6.16 -3.12
CA GLU A 336 15.89 -6.19 -2.38
C GLU A 336 17.06 -6.36 -3.36
N ALA A 337 18.12 -5.60 -3.12
CA ALA A 337 19.26 -5.43 -4.00
C ALA A 337 19.76 -6.74 -4.63
N SER A 338 20.01 -7.78 -3.82
CA SER A 338 20.55 -9.04 -4.33
C SER A 338 19.54 -9.82 -5.19
N LEU A 339 18.25 -9.75 -4.86
CA LEU A 339 17.19 -10.38 -5.65
C LEU A 339 16.95 -9.65 -6.98
N TYR A 340 17.05 -8.32 -6.98
CA TYR A 340 16.99 -7.51 -8.19
C TYR A 340 18.15 -7.85 -9.14
N ASP A 341 19.37 -7.92 -8.62
CA ASP A 341 20.57 -8.20 -9.41
C ASP A 341 20.48 -9.61 -10.05
N GLU A 342 19.94 -10.59 -9.33
CA GLU A 342 19.65 -11.94 -9.87
C GLU A 342 18.61 -11.90 -11.00
N LEU A 343 17.49 -11.18 -10.79
CA LEU A 343 16.44 -11.01 -11.81
C LEU A 343 16.98 -10.40 -13.10
N VAL A 344 17.76 -9.33 -12.99
CA VAL A 344 18.33 -8.64 -14.16
C VAL A 344 19.23 -9.57 -14.96
N ASN A 345 20.15 -10.27 -14.28
CA ASN A 345 21.09 -11.18 -14.93
C ASN A 345 20.35 -12.31 -15.69
N ASP A 346 19.34 -12.93 -15.06
CA ASP A 346 18.58 -14.00 -15.70
C ASP A 346 17.73 -13.48 -16.88
N LEU A 347 17.13 -12.30 -16.76
CA LEU A 347 16.37 -11.69 -17.85
C LEU A 347 17.25 -11.35 -19.05
N GLU A 348 18.46 -10.85 -18.84
CA GLU A 348 19.42 -10.57 -19.92
C GLU A 348 19.79 -11.85 -20.69
N VAL A 349 19.97 -12.97 -19.99
CA VAL A 349 20.28 -14.28 -20.58
C VAL A 349 19.10 -14.87 -21.35
N GLU A 350 17.88 -14.75 -20.81
CA GLU A 350 16.68 -15.38 -21.37
C GLU A 350 16.05 -14.57 -22.52
N ILE A 351 16.06 -13.23 -22.46
CA ILE A 351 15.44 -12.36 -23.48
C ILE A 351 16.33 -12.24 -24.73
N ARG A 352 17.66 -12.27 -24.57
CA ARG A 352 18.65 -12.25 -25.68
C ARG A 352 18.50 -11.07 -26.65
N LEU A 353 17.97 -9.95 -26.17
CA LEU A 353 17.98 -8.68 -26.91
C LEU A 353 19.13 -7.80 -26.43
N PRO A 354 19.66 -6.90 -27.27
CA PRO A 354 20.67 -5.93 -26.85
C PRO A 354 20.14 -5.04 -25.72
N ARG A 355 20.95 -4.84 -24.67
CA ARG A 355 20.62 -3.89 -23.61
C ARG A 355 20.70 -2.46 -24.16
N GLY A 356 19.68 -1.66 -23.87
CA GLY A 356 19.65 -0.23 -24.17
C GLY A 356 20.03 0.63 -22.97
N THR A 357 20.42 1.88 -23.22
CA THR A 357 20.72 2.89 -22.21
C THR A 357 19.93 4.16 -22.49
N GLY A 358 19.72 5.01 -21.47
CA GLY A 358 19.09 6.32 -21.66
C GLY A 358 17.58 6.29 -21.88
N SER A 359 16.86 5.36 -21.23
CA SER A 359 15.39 5.31 -21.31
C SER A 359 14.76 6.64 -20.92
N SER A 360 13.78 7.07 -21.72
CA SER A 360 12.96 8.25 -21.45
C SER A 360 12.05 8.06 -20.22
N LEU A 361 11.70 6.81 -19.91
CA LEU A 361 11.01 6.40 -18.68
C LEU A 361 11.95 6.41 -17.46
N GLY A 362 13.26 6.46 -17.69
CA GLY A 362 14.30 6.44 -16.67
C GLY A 362 14.57 5.06 -16.06
N LEU A 363 14.02 3.98 -16.59
CA LEU A 363 14.16 2.64 -15.99
C LEU A 363 15.58 2.07 -16.20
N ASP A 364 16.03 1.25 -15.25
CA ASP A 364 17.43 0.81 -15.17
C ASP A 364 17.78 -0.33 -16.14
N LEU A 365 16.85 -1.27 -16.37
CA LEU A 365 17.00 -2.36 -17.35
C LEU A 365 16.03 -2.14 -18.52
N CYS A 366 16.58 -1.95 -19.71
CA CYS A 366 15.84 -1.86 -20.95
C CYS A 366 16.51 -2.68 -22.06
N PHE A 367 15.71 -3.21 -22.97
CA PHE A 367 16.12 -3.96 -24.15
C PHE A 367 15.72 -3.21 -25.41
N ILE A 368 16.62 -3.09 -26.38
CA ILE A 368 16.33 -2.47 -27.67
C ILE A 368 15.38 -3.38 -28.44
N LEU A 369 14.24 -2.83 -28.88
CA LEU A 369 13.29 -3.58 -29.68
C LEU A 369 13.84 -3.78 -31.11
N PRO A 370 13.70 -4.97 -31.71
CA PRO A 370 14.08 -5.17 -33.10
C PRO A 370 13.24 -4.31 -34.05
N ASP A 371 13.85 -3.80 -35.11
CA ASP A 371 13.17 -2.96 -36.11
C ASP A 371 11.93 -3.65 -36.68
N GLY A 372 10.80 -2.94 -36.65
CA GLY A 372 9.52 -3.44 -37.17
C GLY A 372 8.86 -4.54 -36.33
N VAL A 373 9.43 -4.93 -35.19
CA VAL A 373 8.85 -5.90 -34.27
C VAL A 373 8.12 -5.16 -33.14
N ALA A 374 6.80 -5.29 -33.12
CA ALA A 374 5.98 -4.70 -32.06
C ALA A 374 6.28 -5.34 -30.69
N PHE A 375 6.19 -4.53 -29.62
CA PHE A 375 6.45 -4.93 -28.23
C PHE A 375 5.66 -6.19 -27.81
N ASP A 376 4.42 -6.34 -28.27
CA ASP A 376 3.54 -7.48 -27.98
C ASP A 376 4.09 -8.81 -28.54
N ARG A 377 4.89 -8.77 -29.61
CA ARG A 377 5.50 -9.95 -30.25
C ARG A 377 6.85 -10.35 -29.67
N VAL A 378 7.48 -9.49 -28.87
CA VAL A 378 8.75 -9.82 -28.22
C VAL A 378 8.54 -10.86 -27.11
N TYR A 379 9.39 -11.89 -27.12
CA TYR A 379 9.42 -12.91 -26.08
C TYR A 379 9.95 -12.33 -24.77
N VAL A 380 9.26 -12.67 -23.68
CA VAL A 380 9.69 -12.38 -22.31
C VAL A 380 9.40 -13.62 -21.47
N PRO A 381 10.36 -14.15 -20.69
CA PRO A 381 10.11 -15.27 -19.81
C PRO A 381 9.10 -14.86 -18.72
N ALA A 382 8.25 -15.80 -18.31
CA ALA A 382 7.39 -15.56 -17.16
C ALA A 382 8.22 -15.39 -15.90
N VAL A 383 7.86 -14.43 -15.04
CA VAL A 383 8.48 -14.27 -13.72
C VAL A 383 7.43 -14.54 -12.66
N ALA A 384 7.75 -15.31 -11.63
CA ALA A 384 6.86 -15.53 -10.50
C ALA A 384 7.50 -15.14 -9.18
N LEU A 385 6.76 -14.37 -8.37
CA LEU A 385 7.12 -14.08 -6.99
C LEU A 385 6.71 -15.28 -6.12
N ALA A 386 7.65 -15.86 -5.37
CA ALA A 386 7.40 -17.02 -4.51
C ALA A 386 7.11 -16.58 -3.06
N PHE A 387 5.95 -16.96 -2.55
CA PHE A 387 5.51 -16.69 -1.19
C PHE A 387 4.99 -17.94 -0.48
N ASP A 388 5.72 -18.45 0.51
CA ASP A 388 5.34 -19.62 1.32
C ASP A 388 4.89 -20.82 0.44
N GLY A 389 5.66 -21.13 -0.61
CA GLY A 389 5.34 -22.20 -1.55
C GLY A 389 4.16 -21.91 -2.49
N ARG A 390 3.80 -20.64 -2.68
CA ARG A 390 2.81 -20.17 -3.66
C ARG A 390 3.46 -19.21 -4.63
N TRP A 391 2.98 -19.18 -5.87
CA TRP A 391 3.62 -18.40 -6.92
C TRP A 391 2.65 -17.40 -7.52
N LEU A 392 2.96 -16.10 -7.38
CA LEU A 392 2.29 -15.04 -8.12
C LEU A 392 3.02 -14.83 -9.44
N ARG A 393 2.49 -15.45 -10.52
CA ARG A 393 3.06 -15.33 -11.86
C ARG A 393 2.70 -13.98 -12.47
N LEU A 394 3.70 -13.20 -12.86
CA LEU A 394 3.58 -11.94 -13.57
C LEU A 394 3.91 -12.18 -15.05
N ASP A 395 3.03 -11.70 -15.92
CA ASP A 395 3.22 -11.74 -17.36
C ASP A 395 3.92 -10.47 -17.86
N LYS A 396 4.26 -10.44 -19.16
CA LYS A 396 4.95 -9.31 -19.78
C LYS A 396 4.25 -7.97 -19.49
N ALA A 397 2.93 -7.92 -19.56
CA ALA A 397 2.16 -6.70 -19.33
C ALA A 397 2.25 -6.16 -17.88
N ARG A 398 2.72 -6.97 -16.92
CA ARG A 398 2.96 -6.58 -15.52
C ARG A 398 4.44 -6.48 -15.15
N LEU A 399 5.32 -6.82 -16.08
CA LEU A 399 6.78 -6.78 -15.87
C LEU A 399 7.46 -5.72 -16.72
N PHE A 400 6.96 -5.45 -17.92
CA PHE A 400 7.62 -4.56 -18.88
C PHE A 400 6.65 -3.54 -19.45
N ALA A 401 7.21 -2.39 -19.82
CA ALA A 401 6.53 -1.37 -20.60
C ALA A 401 7.34 -0.97 -21.82
N GLU A 402 6.64 -0.48 -22.84
CA GLU A 402 7.26 0.06 -24.06
C GLU A 402 7.67 1.52 -23.84
N ASP A 403 8.96 1.79 -23.96
CA ASP A 403 9.51 3.13 -24.11
C ASP A 403 9.46 3.51 -25.59
N ARG A 404 8.33 4.09 -26.00
CA ARG A 404 8.06 4.46 -27.40
C ARG A 404 9.00 5.56 -27.91
N GLU A 405 9.46 6.46 -27.04
CA GLU A 405 10.39 7.53 -27.42
C GLU A 405 11.78 6.99 -27.76
N SER A 406 12.23 5.95 -27.06
CA SER A 406 13.56 5.37 -27.26
C SER A 406 13.56 4.05 -28.03
N GLY A 407 12.40 3.52 -28.42
CA GLY A 407 12.29 2.24 -29.13
C GLY A 407 12.72 1.04 -28.28
N MET A 408 12.43 1.07 -26.97
CA MET A 408 12.90 0.06 -26.03
C MET A 408 11.75 -0.62 -25.26
N MET A 409 12.02 -1.80 -24.73
CA MET A 409 11.20 -2.48 -23.73
C MET A 409 11.91 -2.42 -22.38
N CYS A 410 11.28 -1.82 -21.37
CA CYS A 410 11.91 -1.55 -20.08
C CYS A 410 11.24 -2.29 -18.93
N LEU A 411 12.05 -2.81 -18.01
CA LEU A 411 11.62 -3.54 -16.82
C LEU A 411 10.98 -2.56 -15.82
N MET A 412 9.73 -2.83 -15.44
CA MET A 412 8.93 -2.06 -14.48
C MET A 412 9.16 -2.52 -13.05
N VAL A 413 10.41 -2.89 -12.74
CA VAL A 413 10.89 -3.30 -11.42
C VAL A 413 12.17 -2.51 -11.19
N GLY A 414 12.29 -1.91 -10.01
CA GLY A 414 13.47 -1.17 -9.59
C GLY A 414 14.27 -1.90 -8.52
N ARG A 415 15.51 -1.46 -8.35
CA ARG A 415 16.41 -1.96 -7.30
C ARG A 415 16.18 -1.18 -6.00
N ALA A 416 15.88 -1.87 -4.90
CA ALA A 416 15.88 -1.27 -3.58
C ALA A 416 17.31 -1.05 -3.05
N GLU A 417 17.48 -0.19 -2.06
CA GLU A 417 18.75 -0.02 -1.38
C GLU A 417 19.16 -1.30 -0.64
N ALA A 418 20.47 -1.53 -0.47
CA ALA A 418 20.97 -2.72 0.21
C ALA A 418 20.45 -2.77 1.66
N GLY A 419 19.93 -3.92 2.08
CA GLY A 419 19.35 -4.10 3.43
C GLY A 419 17.91 -3.60 3.59
N SER A 420 17.32 -3.02 2.54
CA SER A 420 15.90 -2.66 2.50
C SER A 420 15.00 -3.85 2.21
N VAL A 421 13.73 -3.76 2.61
CA VAL A 421 12.70 -4.76 2.26
C VAL A 421 12.18 -4.53 0.84
N SER A 422 11.69 -5.59 0.18
CA SER A 422 11.04 -5.44 -1.13
C SER A 422 9.65 -4.81 -1.00
N ILE A 423 9.16 -4.20 -2.07
CA ILE A 423 7.83 -3.59 -2.19
C ILE A 423 7.16 -4.10 -3.46
N LEU A 424 5.96 -4.67 -3.34
CA LEU A 424 5.09 -4.95 -4.47
C LEU A 424 4.31 -3.67 -4.83
N GLY A 425 4.69 -3.04 -5.95
CA GLY A 425 4.07 -1.81 -6.44
C GLY A 425 2.79 -2.04 -7.24
N ASN A 426 2.10 -0.97 -7.58
CA ASN A 426 0.80 -1.01 -8.21
C ASN A 426 0.83 -1.50 -9.67
N PHE A 427 1.90 -1.27 -10.44
CA PHE A 427 2.00 -1.72 -11.82
C PHE A 427 1.85 -3.24 -11.93
N GLN A 428 2.52 -3.98 -11.04
CA GLN A 428 2.41 -5.44 -10.95
C GLN A 428 1.04 -5.93 -10.45
N GLN A 429 0.25 -5.05 -9.85
CA GLN A 429 -1.08 -5.33 -9.30
C GLN A 429 -2.21 -4.90 -10.23
N GLN A 430 -1.89 -4.35 -11.41
CA GLN A 430 -2.91 -3.93 -12.37
C GLN A 430 -3.70 -5.12 -12.93
N ASN A 431 -4.99 -4.88 -13.20
CA ASN A 431 -5.93 -5.92 -13.67
C ASN A 431 -5.86 -7.19 -12.81
N MET A 432 -5.86 -6.99 -11.50
CA MET A 432 -5.85 -8.02 -10.49
C MET A 432 -6.75 -7.57 -9.35
N GLN A 433 -7.62 -8.46 -8.89
CA GLN A 433 -8.31 -8.26 -7.63
C GLN A 433 -7.36 -8.67 -6.51
N VAL A 434 -7.02 -7.72 -5.64
CA VAL A 434 -6.17 -7.96 -4.46
C VAL A 434 -7.06 -7.84 -3.23
N LEU A 435 -7.37 -8.98 -2.62
CA LEU A 435 -8.24 -9.09 -1.45
C LEU A 435 -7.41 -9.22 -0.18
N TYR A 436 -7.61 -8.30 0.75
CA TYR A 436 -7.08 -8.34 2.10
C TYR A 436 -8.14 -8.91 3.02
N ASN A 437 -7.88 -10.08 3.60
CA ASN A 437 -8.73 -10.71 4.59
C ASN A 437 -8.08 -10.57 5.97
N LEU A 438 -8.33 -9.43 6.62
CA LEU A 438 -7.69 -9.05 7.87
C LEU A 438 -8.01 -10.03 8.99
N ARG A 439 -9.24 -10.55 9.03
CA ARG A 439 -9.67 -11.57 10.01
C ARG A 439 -8.92 -12.89 9.87
N ARG A 440 -8.56 -13.28 8.64
CA ARG A 440 -7.84 -14.55 8.37
C ARG A 440 -6.33 -14.36 8.24
N GLY A 441 -5.83 -13.12 8.27
CA GLY A 441 -4.42 -12.83 8.07
C GLY A 441 -3.91 -13.28 6.69
N ARG A 442 -4.67 -13.05 5.62
CA ARG A 442 -4.28 -13.44 4.25
C ARG A 442 -4.54 -12.34 3.24
N VAL A 443 -3.68 -12.26 2.25
CA VAL A 443 -3.95 -11.57 0.99
C VAL A 443 -4.27 -12.61 -0.09
N THR A 444 -5.20 -12.31 -0.99
CA THR A 444 -5.52 -13.18 -2.12
C THR A 444 -5.42 -12.38 -3.41
N PHE A 445 -4.61 -12.88 -4.34
CA PHE A 445 -4.46 -12.34 -5.68
C PHE A 445 -5.33 -13.12 -6.65
N VAL A 446 -6.09 -12.42 -7.49
CA VAL A 446 -6.89 -13.00 -8.58
C VAL A 446 -6.70 -12.16 -9.83
N GLN A 447 -6.01 -12.71 -10.83
CA GLN A 447 -5.85 -12.02 -12.12
C GLN A 447 -7.20 -11.94 -12.82
N SER A 448 -7.69 -10.72 -13.01
CA SER A 448 -9.01 -10.44 -13.59
C SER A 448 -9.10 -8.96 -13.98
N PRO A 449 -9.67 -8.60 -15.14
CA PRO A 449 -9.89 -7.20 -15.52
C PRO A 449 -10.72 -6.46 -14.47
N CYS A 450 -10.44 -5.17 -14.24
CA CYS A 450 -11.14 -4.43 -13.18
C CYS A 450 -12.65 -4.27 -13.40
N GLY A 451 -13.12 -4.31 -14.65
CA GLY A 451 -14.55 -4.36 -14.95
C GLY A 451 -15.29 -5.60 -14.41
N ALA A 452 -14.58 -6.66 -14.05
CA ALA A 452 -15.16 -7.87 -13.48
C ALA A 452 -15.45 -7.76 -11.97
N LEU A 453 -14.83 -6.80 -11.27
CA LEU A 453 -15.18 -6.47 -9.88
C LEU A 453 -16.46 -5.66 -9.94
N ARG A 454 -17.62 -6.27 -9.64
CA ARG A 454 -18.95 -5.60 -9.75
C ARG A 454 -19.30 -4.80 -8.49
#